data_AF-A0A3M8B309-F1
#
_entry.id   AF-A0A3M8B309-F1
#
_cell.length_a   1.000
_cell.length_b   1.000
_cell.length_c   1.000
_cell.angle_alpha   90.00
_cell.angle_beta   90.00
_cell.angle_gamma   90.00
#
_symmetry.space_group_name_H-M   'P 1'
#
loop_
_entity.id
_entity.type
_entity.pdbx_description
1 polymer ?
#
loop_
_entity_poly.entity_id
_entity_poly.type
_entity_poly.pdbx_seq_one_letter_code
_entity_poly.pdbx_strand_id
1 'polypeptide(L)'
;MIKKLLLVCANSIIAIWFFLLWCNKMLLASDIPINISYEEMKSEIIAILVSTAIAVLYVKLTPGNPLYYFLIFPTFLWGFSMTQSFMYNYHKYDTIMAITGFLCSTFIWIVLFCTARRTATSP
;
A
#
# COMPACT_ATOMS: atom_id res chain seq x y z
N MET A 1 -0.71 -19.86 20.97
CA MET A 1 -0.84 -18.41 21.26
C MET A 1 0.22 -17.58 20.53
N ILE A 2 1.51 -17.87 20.71
CA ILE A 2 2.63 -17.09 20.16
C ILE A 2 2.55 -16.88 18.63
N LYS A 3 2.27 -17.93 17.85
CA LYS A 3 2.14 -17.83 16.37
C LYS A 3 1.05 -16.85 15.91
N LYS A 4 -0.10 -16.82 16.60
CA LYS A 4 -1.19 -15.88 16.27
C LYS A 4 -0.81 -14.45 16.59
N LEU A 5 -0.15 -14.23 17.73
CA LEU A 5 0.37 -12.93 18.12
C LEU A 5 1.40 -12.40 17.10
N LEU A 6 2.37 -13.23 16.71
CA LEU A 6 3.38 -12.86 15.71
C LEU A 6 2.75 -12.46 14.37
N LEU A 7 1.69 -13.16 13.95
CA LEU A 7 0.97 -12.85 12.73
C LEU A 7 0.26 -11.49 12.83
N VAL A 8 -0.40 -11.21 13.94
CA VAL A 8 -1.02 -9.89 14.20
C VAL A 8 0.04 -8.79 14.21
N CYS A 9 1.16 -8.98 14.89
CA CYS A 9 2.26 -8.01 14.90
C CYS A 9 2.80 -7.75 13.49
N ALA A 10 3.07 -8.79 12.70
CA ALA A 10 3.54 -8.65 11.33
C ALA A 10 2.54 -7.90 10.44
N ASN A 11 1.24 -8.22 10.56
CA ASN A 11 0.19 -7.52 9.82
C ASN A 11 0.12 -6.03 10.19
N SER A 12 0.17 -5.72 11.48
CA SER A 12 0.18 -4.34 11.96
C SER A 12 1.40 -3.57 11.45
N ILE A 13 2.59 -4.18 11.48
CA ILE A 13 3.82 -3.56 10.97
C ILE A 13 3.67 -3.23 9.48
N ILE A 14 3.17 -4.17 8.68
CA ILE A 14 2.96 -3.94 7.24
C ILE A 14 1.96 -2.80 7.04
N ALA A 15 0.82 -2.80 7.72
CA ALA A 15 -0.18 -1.77 7.55
C ALA A 15 0.30 -0.38 8.00
N ILE A 16 1.00 -0.29 9.14
CA ILE A 16 1.64 0.94 9.61
C ILE A 16 2.65 1.43 8.58
N TRP A 17 3.46 0.54 8.01
CA TRP A 17 4.42 0.90 6.97
C TRP A 17 3.74 1.49 5.72
N PHE A 18 2.66 0.87 5.22
CA PHE A 18 1.89 1.41 4.09
C PHE A 18 1.22 2.75 4.41
N PHE A 19 0.79 2.95 5.66
CA PHE A 19 0.30 4.24 6.13
C PHE A 19 1.43 5.30 6.16
N LEU A 20 2.63 4.93 6.60
CA LEU A 20 3.78 5.84 6.61
C LEU A 20 4.23 6.25 5.21
N LEU A 21 4.21 5.34 4.23
CA LEU A 21 4.44 5.69 2.82
C LEU A 21 3.43 6.73 2.33
N TRP A 22 2.14 6.53 2.65
CA TRP A 22 1.12 7.52 2.32
C TRP A 22 1.37 8.87 2.99
N CYS A 23 1.74 8.88 4.28
CA CYS A 23 2.12 10.10 4.98
C CYS A 23 3.33 10.79 4.32
N ASN A 24 4.34 10.03 3.89
CA ASN A 24 5.50 10.58 3.20
C ASN A 24 5.11 11.27 1.89
N LYS A 25 4.27 10.64 1.07
CA LYS A 25 3.68 11.26 -0.12
C LYS A 25 2.98 12.57 0.23
N MET A 26 2.16 12.59 1.28
CA MET A 26 1.45 13.80 1.70
C MET A 26 2.39 14.93 2.12
N LEU A 27 3.51 14.59 2.78
CA LEU A 27 4.56 15.57 3.13
C LEU A 27 5.24 16.14 1.88
N LEU A 28 5.62 15.29 0.92
CA LEU A 28 6.19 15.73 -0.35
C LEU A 28 5.25 16.65 -1.14
N ALA A 29 3.94 16.43 -1.02
CA ALA A 29 2.91 17.21 -1.69
C ALA A 29 2.39 18.40 -0.85
N SER A 30 2.99 18.68 0.31
CA SER A 30 2.46 19.69 1.25
C SER A 30 2.86 21.13 0.92
N ASP A 31 3.89 21.33 0.11
CA ASP A 31 4.37 22.65 -0.28
C ASP A 31 3.37 23.42 -1.16
N ILE A 32 3.33 24.75 -1.02
CA ILE A 32 2.54 25.66 -1.85
C ILE A 32 3.46 26.75 -2.44
N PRO A 33 3.68 26.80 -3.77
CA PRO A 33 3.21 25.84 -4.78
C PRO A 33 3.92 24.47 -4.63
N ILE A 34 3.22 23.41 -5.02
CA ILE A 34 3.75 22.04 -4.96
C ILE A 34 4.99 21.93 -5.83
N ASN A 35 6.12 21.55 -5.23
CA ASN A 35 7.41 21.43 -5.91
C ASN A 35 8.02 20.05 -5.65
N ILE A 36 7.41 19.01 -6.20
CA ILE A 36 7.95 17.66 -6.13
C ILE A 36 8.98 17.49 -7.25
N SER A 37 10.20 17.08 -6.91
CA SER A 37 11.24 16.75 -7.87
C SER A 37 11.06 15.34 -8.46
N TYR A 38 11.73 15.08 -9.59
CA TYR A 38 11.71 13.77 -10.22
C TYR A 38 12.35 12.69 -9.32
N GLU A 39 13.43 13.02 -8.61
CA GLU A 39 14.13 12.04 -7.75
C GLU A 39 13.32 11.70 -6.50
N GLU A 40 12.58 12.66 -5.91
CA GLU A 40 11.67 12.39 -4.78
C GLU A 40 10.54 11.44 -5.21
N MET A 41 9.91 11.73 -6.36
CA MET A 41 8.86 10.88 -6.91
C MET A 41 9.37 9.47 -7.23
N LYS A 42 10.55 9.36 -7.84
CA LYS A 42 11.17 8.08 -8.16
C LYS A 42 11.51 7.29 -6.89
N SER A 43 12.06 7.94 -5.87
CA SER A 43 12.36 7.33 -4.58
C SER A 43 11.10 6.76 -3.92
N GLU A 44 10.03 7.54 -3.88
CA GLU A 44 8.75 7.12 -3.31
C GLU A 44 8.14 5.94 -4.09
N ILE A 45 8.15 5.98 -5.42
CA ILE A 45 7.66 4.87 -6.25
C ILE A 45 8.45 3.59 -5.99
N ILE A 46 9.78 3.66 -5.93
CA ILE A 46 10.62 2.49 -5.63
C ILE A 46 10.28 1.94 -4.25
N ALA A 47 10.11 2.81 -3.24
CA ALA A 47 9.73 2.41 -1.90
C ALA A 47 8.38 1.69 -1.89
N ILE A 48 7.36 2.21 -2.59
CA ILE A 48 6.04 1.57 -2.73
C ILE A 48 6.17 0.19 -3.41
N LEU A 49 6.91 0.09 -4.52
CA LEU A 49 7.06 -1.15 -5.28
C LEU A 49 7.79 -2.23 -4.47
N VAL A 50 8.89 -1.89 -3.80
CA VAL A 50 9.64 -2.83 -2.96
C VAL A 50 8.79 -3.29 -1.78
N SER A 51 8.10 -2.36 -1.12
CA SER A 51 7.19 -2.68 0.00
C SER A 51 6.06 -3.61 -0.43
N THR A 52 5.53 -3.40 -1.63
CA THR A 52 4.50 -4.24 -2.24
C THR A 52 5.03 -5.64 -2.54
N ALA A 53 6.23 -5.76 -3.10
CA ALA A 53 6.85 -7.07 -3.34
C ALA A 53 7.06 -7.86 -2.04
N ILE A 54 7.53 -7.20 -0.98
CA ILE A 54 7.70 -7.79 0.35
C ILE A 54 6.36 -8.25 0.92
N ALA A 55 5.33 -7.40 0.86
CA ALA A 55 3.98 -7.74 1.34
C ALA A 55 3.38 -8.93 0.58
N VAL A 56 3.53 -8.96 -0.75
CA VAL A 56 3.07 -10.07 -1.60
C VAL A 56 3.79 -11.37 -1.26
N LEU A 57 5.11 -11.34 -1.06
CA LEU A 57 5.88 -12.51 -0.63
C LEU A 57 5.40 -13.00 0.74
N TYR A 58 5.20 -12.09 1.69
CA TYR A 58 4.67 -12.40 3.01
C TYR A 58 3.31 -13.09 2.96
N VAL A 59 2.38 -12.58 2.12
CA VAL A 59 1.05 -13.19 1.92
C VAL A 59 1.17 -14.61 1.36
N LYS A 60 2.06 -14.83 0.38
CA LYS A 60 2.27 -16.18 -0.19
C LYS A 60 2.86 -17.16 0.82
N LEU A 61 3.75 -16.69 1.70
CA LEU A 61 4.36 -17.50 2.75
C LEU A 61 3.43 -17.73 3.96
N THR A 62 2.37 -16.94 4.09
CA THR A 62 1.39 -17.05 5.18
C THR A 62 -0.04 -17.23 4.65
N PRO A 63 -0.40 -18.40 4.10
CA PRO A 63 -1.73 -18.63 3.56
C PRO A 63 -2.83 -18.49 4.63
N GLY A 64 -3.98 -17.92 4.25
CA GLY A 64 -5.09 -17.66 5.18
C GLY A 64 -4.89 -16.45 6.10
N ASN A 65 -3.90 -15.59 5.82
CA ASN A 65 -3.61 -14.41 6.61
C ASN A 65 -4.71 -13.32 6.53
N PRO A 66 -5.24 -12.82 7.67
CA PRO A 66 -6.19 -11.72 7.74
C PRO A 66 -5.62 -10.31 7.48
N LEU A 67 -4.48 -10.16 6.79
CA LEU A 67 -3.82 -8.87 6.51
C LEU A 67 -4.76 -7.84 5.85
N TYR A 68 -5.75 -8.31 5.11
CA TYR A 68 -6.75 -7.48 4.46
C TYR A 68 -7.47 -6.52 5.43
N TYR A 69 -7.80 -6.94 6.65
CA TYR A 69 -8.43 -6.05 7.64
C TYR A 69 -7.55 -4.86 8.03
N PHE A 70 -6.23 -5.02 7.95
CA PHE A 70 -5.28 -3.98 8.34
C PHE A 70 -4.96 -3.05 7.17
N LEU A 71 -4.90 -3.58 5.94
CA LEU A 71 -4.59 -2.79 4.74
C LEU A 71 -5.76 -1.97 4.22
N ILE A 72 -6.99 -2.20 4.69
CA ILE A 72 -8.18 -1.50 4.18
C ILE A 72 -8.05 0.02 4.31
N PHE A 73 -7.60 0.48 5.48
CA PHE A 73 -7.44 1.89 5.78
C PHE A 73 -6.40 2.57 4.89
N PRO A 74 -5.14 2.11 4.80
CA PRO A 74 -4.17 2.73 3.90
C PRO A 74 -4.59 2.62 2.42
N THR A 75 -5.21 1.53 1.98
CA THR A 75 -5.74 1.42 0.61
C THR A 75 -6.77 2.51 0.31
N PHE A 76 -7.69 2.78 1.23
CA PHE A 76 -8.67 3.86 1.06
C PHE A 76 -8.02 5.23 1.00
N LEU A 77 -7.01 5.50 1.82
CA LEU A 77 -6.28 6.77 1.79
C LEU A 77 -5.59 7.00 0.43
N TRP A 78 -4.94 5.97 -0.12
CA TRP A 78 -4.36 6.02 -1.46
C TRP A 78 -5.41 6.27 -2.54
N GLY A 79 -6.56 5.59 -2.45
CA GLY A 79 -7.67 5.78 -3.38
C GLY A 79 -8.24 7.20 -3.32
N PHE A 80 -8.42 7.74 -2.12
CA PHE A 80 -8.88 9.10 -1.92
C PHE A 80 -7.90 10.13 -2.49
N SER A 81 -6.61 9.97 -2.21
CA SER A 81 -5.56 10.83 -2.79
C SER A 81 -5.56 10.76 -4.31
N MET A 82 -5.69 9.56 -4.91
CA MET A 82 -5.76 9.40 -6.36
C MET A 82 -6.97 10.16 -6.94
N THR A 83 -8.15 10.04 -6.33
CA THR A 83 -9.35 10.76 -6.77
C THR A 83 -9.18 12.27 -6.66
N GLN A 84 -8.60 12.77 -5.56
CA GLN A 84 -8.31 14.20 -5.41
C GLN A 84 -7.32 14.70 -6.47
N SER A 85 -6.25 13.96 -6.73
CA SER A 85 -5.24 14.37 -7.70
C SER A 85 -5.83 14.48 -9.11
N PHE A 86 -6.78 13.60 -9.48
CA PHE A 86 -7.52 13.70 -10.74
C PHE A 86 -8.54 14.85 -10.76
N MET A 87 -9.30 15.02 -9.69
CA MET A 87 -10.37 16.03 -9.63
C MET A 87 -9.81 17.46 -9.69
N TYR A 88 -8.69 17.71 -9.03
CA TYR A 88 -8.11 19.06 -8.90
C TYR A 88 -6.88 19.28 -9.79
N ASN A 89 -6.57 18.35 -10.70
CA ASN A 89 -5.39 18.41 -11.58
C ASN A 89 -4.09 18.74 -10.79
N TYR A 90 -3.83 18.00 -9.73
CA TYR A 90 -2.62 18.17 -8.91
C TYR A 90 -1.35 17.93 -9.75
N HIS A 91 -0.22 18.35 -9.19
CA HIS A 91 1.10 18.19 -9.79
C HIS A 91 1.29 16.75 -10.31
N LYS A 92 1.76 16.61 -11.56
CA LYS A 92 1.87 15.32 -12.26
C LYS A 92 2.55 14.20 -11.44
N TYR A 93 3.58 14.55 -10.66
CA TYR A 93 4.32 13.59 -9.85
C TYR A 93 3.53 13.15 -8.61
N ASP A 94 2.75 14.04 -8.02
CA ASP A 94 1.81 13.68 -6.94
C ASP A 94 0.79 12.66 -7.44
N THR A 95 0.21 12.94 -8.61
CA THR A 95 -0.77 12.07 -9.27
C THR A 95 -0.20 10.68 -9.56
N ILE A 96 1.02 10.60 -10.11
CA ILE A 96 1.68 9.30 -10.39
C ILE A 96 1.93 8.52 -9.10
N MET A 97 2.42 9.17 -8.04
CA MET A 97 2.62 8.51 -6.74
C MET A 97 1.30 7.98 -6.17
N ALA A 98 0.23 8.79 -6.21
CA ALA A 98 -1.09 8.42 -5.71
C ALA A 98 -1.68 7.20 -6.47
N ILE A 99 -1.63 7.21 -7.80
CA ILE A 99 -2.05 6.09 -8.64
C ILE A 99 -1.25 4.83 -8.30
N THR A 100 0.08 4.97 -8.20
CA THR A 100 0.98 3.84 -7.93
C THR A 100 0.67 3.21 -6.58
N GLY A 101 0.52 4.00 -5.52
CA GLY A 101 0.15 3.52 -4.18
C GLY A 101 -1.21 2.82 -4.17
N PHE A 102 -2.21 3.38 -4.87
CA PHE A 102 -3.53 2.76 -4.96
C PHE A 102 -3.51 1.42 -5.73
N LEU A 103 -2.86 1.36 -6.90
CA LEU A 103 -2.74 0.13 -7.68
C LEU A 103 -1.96 -0.95 -6.93
N CYS A 104 -0.85 -0.59 -6.30
CA CYS A 104 -0.03 -1.53 -5.53
C CYS A 104 -0.78 -2.09 -4.31
N SER A 105 -1.47 -1.23 -3.56
CA SER A 105 -2.27 -1.70 -2.43
C SER A 105 -3.43 -2.60 -2.89
N THR A 106 -4.14 -2.24 -3.96
CA THR A 106 -5.18 -3.07 -4.59
C THR A 106 -4.62 -4.40 -5.08
N PHE A 107 -3.41 -4.42 -5.63
CA PHE A 107 -2.76 -5.65 -6.06
C PHE A 107 -2.52 -6.62 -4.89
N ILE A 108 -2.09 -6.13 -3.72
CA ILE A 108 -1.93 -6.96 -2.52
C ILE A 108 -3.28 -7.58 -2.11
N TRP A 109 -4.37 -6.81 -2.19
CA TRP A 109 -5.72 -7.30 -1.93
C TRP A 109 -6.12 -8.45 -2.88
N ILE A 110 -5.84 -8.31 -4.17
CA ILE A 110 -6.12 -9.35 -5.16
C ILE A 110 -5.31 -10.62 -4.84
N VAL A 111 -4.04 -10.49 -4.47
CA VAL A 111 -3.20 -11.63 -4.09
C VAL A 111 -3.72 -12.30 -2.82
N LEU A 112 -4.11 -11.53 -1.80
CA LEU A 112 -4.74 -12.03 -0.57
C LEU A 112 -5.99 -12.84 -0.88
N PHE A 113 -6.89 -12.30 -1.70
CA PHE A 113 -8.12 -12.96 -2.12
C PHE A 113 -7.84 -14.28 -2.86
N CYS A 114 -6.94 -14.25 -3.84
CA CYS A 114 -6.55 -15.43 -4.59
C CYS A 114 -5.92 -16.52 -3.69
N THR A 115 -5.10 -16.11 -2.73
CA THR A 115 -4.41 -17.03 -1.81
C THR A 115 -5.39 -17.66 -0.82
N ALA A 116 -6.31 -16.88 -0.25
CA ALA A 116 -7.36 -17.37 0.63
C ALA A 116 -8.29 -18.37 -0.08
N ARG A 117 -8.65 -18.09 -1.34
CA ARG A 117 -9.47 -19.01 -2.15
C ARG A 117 -8.76 -20.35 -2.38
N ARG A 118 -7.46 -20.34 -2.69
CA ARG A 118 -6.68 -21.58 -2.89
C ARG A 118 -6.66 -22.45 -1.64
N THR A 119 -6.47 -21.87 -0.46
CA THR A 119 -6.49 -22.61 0.81
C THR A 119 -7.85 -23.15 1.20
N ALA A 120 -8.94 -22.50 0.77
CA ALA A 120 -10.29 -22.99 1.03
C ALA A 120 -10.66 -24.21 0.16
N THR A 121 -10.00 -24.38 -1.00
CA THR A 121 -10.25 -25.47 -1.94
C THR A 121 -9.30 -26.66 -1.82
N SER A 122 -8.25 -26.57 -1.00
CA SER A 122 -7.35 -27.70 -0.73
C SER A 122 -7.98 -28.66 0.29
N PRO A 123 -8.11 -29.97 -0.02
CA PRO A 123 -8.75 -30.97 0.84
C PRO A 123 -7.95 -31.27 2.12
#